data_AF-A0A7S2WVP8-F1
#
_entry.id   AF-A0A7S2WVP8-F1
#
_cell.length_a   1.000
_cell.length_b   1.000
_cell.length_c   1.000
_cell.angle_alpha   90.00
_cell.angle_beta   90.00
_cell.angle_gamma   90.00
#
_symmetry.space_group_name_H-M   'P 1'
#
loop_
_entity.id
_entity.type
_entity.pdbx_description
1 polymer ?
#
loop_
_entity_poly.entity_id
_entity_poly.type
_entity_poly.pdbx_seq_one_letter_code
_entity_poly.pdbx_strand_id
1 'polypeptide(L)'
;VPSSRNKNLVPTLHVVHVARVIWGRMRDPANTTVPMTVGGILKQWALSKPNLGRQYDAILVDEAQDCSAAILSALLCQKCPRVFVGDPHQAIYGFAGALNLFSSPWLPASTRHMSLTSCFRFGSSVARVANFVLSVLKGETRPLLGAAQRDCDEVLGCFNDGFFVGDSLPQQGPL
;
A
#
# COMPACT_ATOMS: atom_id res chain seq x y z
N VAL A 1 -13.49 -50.61 3.12
CA VAL A 1 -12.91 -49.79 2.04
C VAL A 1 -11.91 -48.81 2.66
N PRO A 2 -10.60 -49.03 2.60
CA PRO A 2 -9.64 -48.16 3.27
C PRO A 2 -9.28 -46.96 2.40
N SER A 3 -9.58 -45.78 2.94
CA SER A 3 -8.83 -44.52 2.89
C SER A 3 -7.80 -44.37 1.75
N SER A 4 -8.20 -43.65 0.71
CA SER A 4 -7.33 -43.02 -0.26
C SER A 4 -6.48 -41.92 0.41
N ARG A 5 -5.35 -42.30 1.02
CA ARG A 5 -4.31 -41.33 1.41
C ARG A 5 -3.84 -40.57 0.17
N ASN A 6 -4.08 -39.26 0.18
CA ASN A 6 -3.74 -38.33 -0.88
C ASN A 6 -2.20 -38.26 -1.04
N LYS A 7 -1.68 -38.89 -2.11
CA LYS A 7 -0.23 -39.05 -2.38
C LYS A 7 0.51 -37.71 -2.60
N ASN A 8 -0.21 -36.60 -2.73
CA ASN A 8 0.34 -35.26 -2.90
C ASN A 8 0.73 -34.55 -1.58
N LEU A 9 0.40 -35.13 -0.41
CA LEU A 9 0.70 -34.52 0.89
C LEU A 9 2.18 -34.66 1.28
N VAL A 10 2.83 -35.77 0.90
CA VAL A 10 4.21 -36.08 1.33
C VAL A 10 5.24 -35.11 0.74
N PRO A 11 5.21 -34.76 -0.56
CA PRO A 11 6.11 -33.76 -1.13
C PRO A 11 5.90 -32.36 -0.53
N THR A 12 4.63 -31.99 -0.30
CA THR A 12 4.25 -30.68 0.25
C THR A 12 4.78 -30.47 1.67
N LEU A 13 4.67 -31.50 2.53
CA LEU A 13 5.20 -31.45 3.90
C LEU A 13 6.73 -31.33 3.92
N HIS A 14 7.42 -32.00 2.99
CA HIS A 14 8.87 -31.91 2.88
C HIS A 14 9.34 -30.51 2.47
N VAL A 15 8.67 -29.89 1.48
CA VAL A 15 8.97 -28.51 1.05
C VAL A 15 8.78 -27.52 2.19
N VAL A 16 7.68 -27.62 2.94
CA VAL A 16 7.41 -26.75 4.09
C VAL A 16 8.44 -26.94 5.20
N HIS A 17 8.86 -28.19 5.45
CA HIS A 17 9.90 -28.48 6.43
C HIS A 17 11.23 -27.83 6.05
N VAL A 18 11.70 -28.04 4.82
CA VAL A 18 12.95 -27.45 4.31
C VAL A 18 12.89 -25.91 4.35
N ALA A 19 11.77 -25.31 3.94
CA ALA A 19 11.58 -23.86 4.00
C ALA A 19 11.71 -23.31 5.43
N ARG A 20 11.17 -24.00 6.44
CA ARG A 20 11.32 -23.62 7.84
C ARG A 20 12.76 -23.72 8.34
N VAL A 21 13.50 -24.75 7.92
CA VAL A 21 14.92 -24.90 8.27
C VAL A 21 15.74 -23.77 7.65
N ILE A 22 15.53 -23.47 6.37
CA ILE A 22 16.21 -22.36 5.68
C ILE A 22 15.87 -21.03 6.34
N TRP A 23 14.59 -20.75 6.63
CA TRP A 23 14.17 -19.54 7.34
C TRP A 23 14.82 -19.41 8.73
N GLY A 24 14.93 -20.52 9.46
CA GLY A 24 15.63 -20.56 10.75
C GLY A 24 17.10 -20.17 10.62
N ARG A 25 17.79 -20.71 9.60
CA ARG A 25 19.19 -20.38 9.31
C ARG A 25 19.37 -18.93 8.85
N MET A 26 18.50 -18.43 7.97
CA MET A 26 18.54 -17.03 7.49
C MET A 26 18.44 -16.03 8.64
N ARG A 27 17.62 -16.34 9.66
CA ARG A 27 17.37 -15.46 10.80
C ARG A 27 18.46 -15.46 11.86
N ASP A 28 19.37 -16.43 11.82
CA ASP A 28 20.46 -16.58 12.77
C ASP A 28 21.64 -15.68 12.36
N PRO A 29 21.95 -14.60 13.10
CA PRO A 29 23.05 -13.70 12.73
C PRO A 29 24.43 -14.38 12.78
N ALA A 30 24.57 -15.49 13.51
CA ALA A 30 25.82 -16.26 13.54
C ALA A 30 25.97 -17.20 12.34
N ASN A 31 24.91 -17.41 11.56
CA ASN A 31 24.91 -18.30 10.40
C ASN A 31 25.30 -17.54 9.13
N THR A 32 26.49 -17.82 8.60
CA THR A 32 26.99 -17.22 7.35
C THR A 32 26.71 -18.08 6.11
N THR A 33 26.13 -19.27 6.27
CA THR A 33 25.92 -20.23 5.18
C THR A 33 24.71 -19.88 4.33
N VAL A 34 23.67 -19.28 4.94
CA VAL A 34 22.45 -18.87 4.23
C VAL A 34 22.24 -17.37 4.47
N PRO A 35 22.53 -16.51 3.49
CA PRO A 35 22.43 -15.07 3.68
C PRO A 35 20.98 -14.61 3.82
N MET A 36 20.77 -13.61 4.66
CA MET A 36 19.49 -12.91 4.73
C MET A 36 19.36 -11.96 3.54
N THR A 37 18.22 -12.02 2.83
CA THR A 37 17.91 -11.09 1.75
C THR A 37 17.18 -9.85 2.27
N VAL A 38 17.18 -8.74 1.51
CA VAL A 38 16.40 -7.54 1.86
C VAL A 38 14.92 -7.86 2.07
N GLY A 39 14.34 -8.69 1.19
CA GLY A 39 12.96 -9.17 1.35
C GLY A 39 12.76 -10.06 2.59
N GLY A 40 13.77 -10.83 2.97
CA GLY A 40 13.79 -11.62 4.20
C GLY A 40 13.80 -10.74 5.47
N ILE A 41 14.64 -9.71 5.50
CA ILE A 41 14.68 -8.69 6.58
C ILE A 41 13.30 -8.04 6.70
N LEU A 42 12.76 -7.56 5.58
CA LEU A 42 11.46 -6.90 5.54
C LEU A 42 10.33 -7.83 6.03
N LYS A 43 10.36 -9.10 5.63
CA LYS A 43 9.42 -10.11 6.09
C LYS A 43 9.56 -10.38 7.59
N GLN A 44 10.79 -10.47 8.10
CA GLN A 44 11.04 -10.68 9.53
C GLN A 44 10.54 -9.49 10.36
N TRP A 45 10.78 -8.27 9.89
CA TRP A 45 10.23 -7.05 10.50
C TRP A 45 8.70 -7.05 10.50
N ALA A 46 8.06 -7.35 9.37
CA ALA A 46 6.59 -7.43 9.33
C ALA A 46 6.04 -8.51 10.28
N LEU A 47 6.70 -9.67 10.37
CA LEU A 47 6.32 -10.76 11.27
C LEU A 47 6.55 -10.43 12.75
N SER A 48 7.43 -9.50 13.09
CA SER A 48 7.60 -9.04 14.47
C SER A 48 6.42 -8.20 14.97
N LYS A 49 5.45 -7.90 14.10
CA LYS A 49 4.24 -7.11 14.40
C LYS A 49 4.61 -5.79 15.11
N PRO A 50 5.39 -4.92 14.44
CA PRO A 50 5.84 -3.67 15.05
C PRO A 50 4.63 -2.82 15.46
N ASN A 51 4.75 -2.10 16.57
CA ASN A 51 3.75 -1.12 16.99
C ASN A 51 4.35 0.29 16.82
N LEU A 52 4.19 0.83 15.61
CA LEU A 52 4.70 2.13 15.22
C LEU A 52 3.93 3.26 15.92
N GLY A 53 2.66 3.04 16.26
CA GLY A 53 1.83 4.00 16.98
C GLY A 53 2.28 4.31 18.41
N ARG A 54 3.31 3.63 18.93
CA ARG A 54 3.97 4.01 20.20
C ARG A 54 4.91 5.21 20.06
N GLN A 55 5.43 5.44 18.86
CA GLN A 55 6.45 6.46 18.59
C GLN A 55 5.96 7.53 17.62
N TYR A 56 5.02 7.17 16.74
CA TYR A 56 4.53 8.05 15.68
C TYR A 56 3.03 8.26 15.82
N ASP A 57 2.62 9.53 15.69
CA ASP A 57 1.21 9.91 15.72
C ASP A 57 0.49 9.62 14.39
N ALA A 58 1.24 9.56 13.29
CA ALA A 58 0.72 9.23 11.96
C ALA A 58 1.78 8.55 11.09
N ILE A 59 1.32 7.81 10.08
CA ILE A 59 2.19 7.17 9.08
C ILE A 59 1.79 7.65 7.69
N LEU A 60 2.74 8.19 6.94
CA LEU A 60 2.57 8.62 5.56
C LEU A 60 3.31 7.63 4.65
N VAL A 61 2.61 7.14 3.65
CA VAL A 61 3.11 6.12 2.72
C VAL A 61 2.96 6.68 1.32
N ASP A 62 4.09 6.90 0.66
CA ASP A 62 4.13 7.26 -0.75
C ASP A 62 4.26 5.99 -1.61
N GLU A 63 3.93 6.09 -2.89
CA GLU A 63 3.93 4.97 -3.85
C GLU A 63 3.20 3.71 -3.33
N ALA A 64 2.07 3.92 -2.65
CA ALA A 64 1.36 2.86 -1.95
C ALA A 64 0.85 1.73 -2.88
N GLN A 65 0.76 1.99 -4.19
CA GLN A 65 0.43 0.97 -5.20
C GLN A 65 1.51 -0.11 -5.37
N ASP A 66 2.76 0.18 -4.98
CA ASP A 66 3.90 -0.72 -5.16
C ASP A 66 4.33 -1.43 -3.86
N CYS A 67 3.51 -1.33 -2.81
CA CYS A 67 3.79 -1.97 -1.54
C CYS A 67 3.70 -3.50 -1.62
N SER A 68 4.66 -4.20 -1.01
CA SER A 68 4.58 -5.65 -0.83
C SER A 68 3.54 -6.04 0.23
N ALA A 69 3.04 -7.28 0.16
CA ALA A 69 2.13 -7.84 1.16
C ALA A 69 2.66 -7.76 2.60
N ALA A 70 3.98 -7.87 2.79
CA ALA A 70 4.62 -7.77 4.09
C ALA A 70 4.50 -6.35 4.67
N ILE A 71 4.78 -5.34 3.84
CA ILE A 71 4.65 -3.92 4.22
C ILE A 71 3.19 -3.59 4.52
N LEU A 72 2.28 -3.94 3.62
CA LEU A 72 0.86 -3.68 3.80
C LEU A 72 0.32 -4.33 5.08
N SER A 73 0.70 -5.58 5.37
CA SER A 73 0.31 -6.25 6.60
C SER A 73 0.83 -5.52 7.84
N ALA A 74 2.06 -5.01 7.82
CA ALA A 74 2.60 -4.26 8.94
C ALA A 74 1.86 -2.93 9.14
N LEU A 75 1.59 -2.19 8.06
CA LEU A 75 0.94 -0.88 8.08
C LEU A 75 -0.56 -0.96 8.45
N LEU A 76 -1.29 -1.92 7.88
CA LEU A 76 -2.73 -2.07 8.10
C LEU A 76 -3.08 -2.52 9.53
N CYS A 77 -2.14 -3.10 10.27
CA CYS A 77 -2.31 -3.45 11.69
C CYS A 77 -2.03 -2.28 12.66
N GLN A 78 -1.53 -1.14 12.18
CA GLN A 78 -1.23 0.01 13.05
C GLN A 78 -2.51 0.70 13.53
N LYS A 79 -2.51 1.16 14.79
CA LYS A 79 -3.64 1.87 15.42
C LYS A 79 -3.65 3.37 15.15
N CYS A 80 -2.50 3.95 14.79
CA CYS A 80 -2.39 5.36 14.47
C CYS A 80 -2.97 5.65 13.06
N PRO A 81 -3.36 6.92 12.80
CA PRO A 81 -3.68 7.41 11.47
C PRO A 81 -2.65 7.02 10.41
N ARG A 82 -3.15 6.72 9.21
CA ARG A 82 -2.34 6.37 8.04
C ARG A 82 -2.85 7.11 6.83
N VAL A 83 -1.94 7.67 6.04
CA VAL A 83 -2.22 8.33 4.76
C VAL A 83 -1.44 7.59 3.70
N PHE A 84 -2.16 7.09 2.69
CA PHE A 84 -1.59 6.39 1.55
C PHE A 84 -1.72 7.28 0.31
N VAL A 85 -0.60 7.60 -0.30
CA VAL A 85 -0.48 8.39 -1.52
C VAL A 85 0.10 7.50 -2.60
N GLY A 86 -0.39 7.66 -3.83
CA GLY A 86 0.02 6.85 -4.95
C GLY A 86 -0.95 6.94 -6.12
N ASP A 87 -0.60 6.27 -7.21
CA ASP A 87 -1.40 6.24 -8.44
C ASP A 87 -1.68 4.77 -8.85
N PRO A 88 -2.95 4.31 -8.79
CA PRO A 88 -3.32 2.98 -9.24
C PRO A 88 -2.97 2.69 -10.71
N HIS A 89 -2.89 3.72 -11.55
CA HIS A 89 -2.56 3.60 -12.98
C HIS A 89 -1.06 3.41 -13.22
N GLN A 90 -0.21 3.68 -12.22
CA GLN A 90 1.24 3.51 -12.28
C GLN A 90 1.74 2.23 -11.57
N ALA A 91 0.82 1.35 -11.15
CA ALA A 91 1.16 0.06 -10.53
C ALA A 91 1.78 -0.91 -11.55
N ILE A 92 3.10 -0.90 -11.69
CA ILE A 92 3.83 -1.72 -12.69
C ILE A 92 4.68 -2.84 -12.06
N TYR A 93 4.88 -2.86 -10.74
CA TYR A 93 5.71 -3.85 -10.05
C TYR A 93 4.97 -5.15 -9.66
N GLY A 94 3.84 -5.46 -10.29
CA GLY A 94 3.07 -6.67 -10.02
C GLY A 94 3.87 -7.97 -10.19
N PHE A 95 4.80 -8.01 -11.15
CA PHE A 95 5.70 -9.17 -11.36
C PHE A 95 6.66 -9.42 -10.18
N ALA A 96 6.94 -8.39 -9.38
CA ALA A 96 7.80 -8.47 -8.20
C ALA A 96 7.01 -8.78 -6.91
N GLY A 97 5.70 -9.03 -7.02
CA GLY A 97 4.82 -9.31 -5.89
C GLY A 97 4.32 -8.07 -5.15
N ALA A 98 4.38 -6.90 -5.79
CA ALA A 98 3.68 -5.71 -5.32
C ALA A 98 2.17 -5.91 -5.37
N LEU A 99 1.46 -5.38 -4.39
CA LEU A 99 0.02 -5.42 -4.30
C LEU A 99 -0.54 -4.01 -4.38
N ASN A 100 -1.40 -3.76 -5.36
CA ASN A 100 -2.06 -2.48 -5.48
C ASN A 100 -3.05 -2.28 -4.31
N LEU A 101 -2.65 -1.45 -3.35
CA LEU A 101 -3.43 -1.15 -2.16
C LEU A 101 -4.81 -0.58 -2.49
N PHE A 102 -4.91 0.25 -3.53
CA PHE A 102 -6.13 0.99 -3.86
C PHE A 102 -7.23 0.11 -4.45
N SER A 103 -6.88 -1.04 -5.00
CA SER A 103 -7.83 -2.04 -5.51
C SER A 103 -8.11 -3.15 -4.50
N SER A 104 -7.53 -3.07 -3.30
CA SER A 104 -7.53 -4.18 -2.37
C SER A 104 -8.71 -4.13 -1.38
N PRO A 105 -9.37 -5.27 -1.09
CA PRO A 105 -10.41 -5.36 -0.08
C PRO A 105 -9.90 -5.18 1.37
N TRP A 106 -8.59 -4.99 1.58
CA TRP A 106 -8.00 -4.89 2.92
C TRP A 106 -8.06 -3.49 3.54
N LEU A 107 -8.46 -2.47 2.79
CA LEU A 107 -8.67 -1.13 3.34
C LEU A 107 -9.92 -1.11 4.24
N PRO A 108 -9.86 -0.48 5.43
CA PRO A 108 -11.03 -0.31 6.28
C PRO A 108 -12.16 0.42 5.54
N ALA A 109 -13.41 0.05 5.81
CA ALA A 109 -14.58 0.73 5.22
C ALA A 109 -14.65 2.24 5.58
N SER A 110 -14.01 2.64 6.67
CA SER A 110 -13.89 4.04 7.10
C SER A 110 -12.82 4.84 6.34
N THR A 111 -12.11 4.23 5.38
CA THR A 111 -11.07 4.90 4.59
C THR A 111 -11.70 5.95 3.69
N ARG A 112 -11.23 7.20 3.79
CA ARG A 112 -11.60 8.26 2.85
C ARG A 112 -10.69 8.22 1.63
N HIS A 113 -11.28 8.25 0.45
CA HIS A 113 -10.56 8.32 -0.82
C HIS A 113 -10.61 9.75 -1.34
N MET A 114 -9.44 10.30 -1.67
CA MET A 114 -9.28 11.64 -2.24
C MET A 114 -8.50 11.52 -3.55
N SER A 115 -8.83 12.33 -4.55
CA SER A 115 -8.17 12.30 -5.87
C SER A 115 -7.60 13.66 -6.19
N LEU A 116 -6.34 13.69 -6.63
CA LEU A 116 -5.68 14.89 -7.12
C LEU A 116 -5.75 14.90 -8.65
N THR A 117 -6.65 15.72 -9.19
CA THR A 117 -6.83 15.84 -10.65
C THR A 117 -5.92 16.88 -11.27
N SER A 118 -5.45 17.86 -10.50
CA SER A 118 -4.58 18.93 -11.00
C SER A 118 -3.12 18.51 -11.05
N CYS A 119 -2.51 18.61 -12.22
CA CYS A 119 -1.10 18.32 -12.46
C CYS A 119 -0.31 19.61 -12.68
N PHE A 120 0.72 19.84 -11.87
CA PHE A 120 1.59 21.01 -12.00
C PHE A 120 2.72 20.82 -13.01
N ARG A 121 2.90 19.60 -13.54
CA ARG A 121 4.07 19.21 -14.35
C ARG A 121 3.87 19.43 -15.84
N PHE A 122 2.63 19.47 -16.32
CA PHE A 122 2.32 19.64 -17.74
C PHE A 122 1.05 20.46 -17.95
N GLY A 123 0.92 21.06 -19.13
CA GLY A 123 -0.23 21.87 -19.53
C GLY A 123 -1.39 21.08 -20.14
N SER A 124 -2.40 21.80 -20.58
CA SER A 124 -3.67 21.25 -21.09
C SER A 124 -3.52 20.33 -22.32
N SER A 125 -2.50 20.52 -23.16
CA SER A 125 -2.24 19.69 -24.34
C SER A 125 -1.91 18.25 -23.97
N VAL A 126 -0.98 18.06 -23.04
CA VAL A 126 -0.59 16.74 -22.51
C VAL A 126 -1.76 16.13 -21.72
N ALA A 127 -2.45 16.93 -20.91
CA ALA A 127 -3.61 16.48 -20.15
C ALA A 127 -4.71 15.89 -21.06
N ARG A 128 -4.97 16.52 -22.22
CA ARG A 128 -5.97 16.03 -23.18
C ARG A 128 -5.61 14.66 -23.73
N VAL A 129 -4.35 14.45 -24.12
CA VAL A 129 -3.89 13.15 -24.64
C VAL A 129 -3.93 12.09 -23.53
N ALA A 130 -3.46 12.43 -22.33
CA ALA A 130 -3.49 11.52 -21.19
C ALA A 130 -4.92 11.10 -20.82
N ASN A 131 -5.87 12.04 -20.77
CA ASN A 131 -7.28 11.75 -20.51
C ASN A 131 -7.89 10.84 -21.57
N PHE A 132 -7.53 11.02 -22.84
CA PHE A 132 -7.98 10.11 -23.90
C PHE A 132 -7.47 8.68 -23.66
N VAL A 133 -6.18 8.52 -23.38
CA VAL A 133 -5.59 7.20 -23.09
C VAL A 133 -6.22 6.56 -21.86
N LEU A 134 -6.36 7.32 -20.76
CA LEU A 134 -6.92 6.82 -19.50
C LEU A 134 -8.40 6.44 -19.62
N SER A 135 -9.21 7.24 -20.30
CA SER A 135 -10.63 6.94 -20.51
C SER A 135 -10.83 5.72 -21.40
N VAL A 136 -10.10 5.63 -22.52
CA VAL A 136 -10.26 4.54 -23.49
C VAL A 136 -9.68 3.22 -22.97
N LEU A 137 -8.50 3.23 -22.35
CA LEU A 137 -7.80 1.99 -21.96
C LEU A 137 -8.08 1.55 -20.52
N LYS A 138 -8.45 2.48 -19.63
CA LYS A 138 -8.60 2.21 -18.20
C LYS A 138 -10.00 2.54 -17.66
N GLY A 139 -10.88 3.12 -18.48
CA GLY A 139 -12.23 3.52 -18.06
C GLY A 139 -12.22 4.62 -17.00
N GLU A 140 -11.14 5.39 -16.90
CA GLU A 140 -11.06 6.49 -15.94
C GLU A 140 -11.99 7.63 -16.35
N THR A 141 -12.83 8.07 -15.43
CA THR A 141 -13.84 9.11 -15.67
C THR A 141 -13.43 10.46 -15.11
N ARG A 142 -12.48 10.51 -14.18
CA ARG A 142 -11.97 11.76 -13.60
C ARG A 142 -10.92 12.37 -14.52
N PRO A 143 -11.12 13.60 -15.03
CA PRO A 143 -10.16 14.22 -15.92
C PRO A 143 -8.93 14.72 -15.14
N LEU A 144 -7.75 14.48 -15.69
CA LEU A 144 -6.53 15.21 -15.34
C LEU A 144 -6.63 16.63 -15.87
N LEU A 145 -6.35 17.59 -15.00
CA LEU A 145 -6.26 19.01 -15.29
C LEU A 145 -4.78 19.37 -15.35
N GLY A 146 -4.26 19.59 -16.55
CA GLY A 146 -2.91 20.17 -16.68
C GLY A 146 -2.90 21.57 -16.09
N ALA A 147 -1.74 22.00 -15.58
CA ALA A 147 -1.55 23.37 -15.14
C ALA A 147 -2.05 24.30 -16.23
N ALA A 148 -2.99 25.19 -15.89
CA ALA A 148 -3.26 26.33 -16.73
C ALA A 148 -1.91 27.00 -16.98
N GLN A 149 -1.61 27.30 -18.24
CA GLN A 149 -0.47 28.12 -18.60
C GLN A 149 -0.66 29.44 -17.85
N ARG A 150 0.01 29.56 -16.69
CA ARG A 150 -0.14 30.69 -15.79
C ARG A 150 0.66 31.83 -16.38
N ASP A 151 -0.04 32.81 -16.96
CA ASP A 151 0.41 34.20 -16.99
C ASP A 151 0.18 34.92 -15.66
N CYS A 152 -0.16 34.21 -14.57
CA CYS A 152 -0.18 34.77 -13.22
C CYS A 152 -0.27 33.69 -12.13
N ASP A 153 0.52 33.88 -11.09
CA ASP A 153 0.63 33.02 -9.92
C ASP A 153 -0.61 33.11 -9.00
N GLU A 154 -1.54 32.17 -9.12
CA GLU A 154 -2.42 31.79 -8.01
C GLU A 154 -2.63 30.26 -8.01
N VAL A 155 -2.31 29.62 -6.88
CA VAL A 155 -2.57 28.20 -6.64
C VAL A 155 -3.90 28.11 -5.90
N LEU A 156 -5.01 27.97 -6.63
CA LEU A 156 -6.28 27.55 -6.03
C LEU A 156 -6.28 26.01 -5.92
N GLY A 157 -6.07 25.51 -4.70
CA GLY A 157 -6.43 24.14 -4.35
C GLY A 157 -7.95 24.00 -4.38
N CYS A 158 -8.49 23.35 -5.40
CA CYS A 158 -9.92 23.07 -5.49
C CYS A 158 -10.23 21.82 -4.64
N PHE A 159 -10.55 22.03 -3.36
CA PHE A 159 -11.10 21.00 -2.49
C PHE A 159 -12.63 21.11 -2.53
N ASN A 160 -13.28 20.28 -3.36
CA ASN A 160 -14.67 19.99 -3.11
C ASN A 160 -14.72 19.03 -1.92
N ASP A 161 -15.39 19.48 -0.86
CA ASP A 161 -15.58 18.87 0.45
C ASP A 161 -14.55 19.24 1.53
N GLY A 162 -15.07 19.99 2.50
CA GLY A 162 -14.35 20.59 3.61
C GLY A 162 -13.53 19.59 4.42
N PHE A 163 -12.34 20.06 4.79
CA PHE A 163 -11.46 19.43 5.75
C PHE A 163 -12.10 19.49 7.15
N PHE A 164 -12.92 18.49 7.50
CA PHE A 164 -13.28 18.25 8.89
C PHE A 164 -12.19 17.41 9.54
N VAL A 165 -11.31 18.07 10.30
CA VAL A 165 -10.60 17.44 11.41
C VAL A 165 -11.70 16.94 12.34
N GLY A 166 -11.85 15.63 12.44
CA GLY A 166 -12.76 15.04 13.41
C GLY A 166 -12.32 15.48 14.80
N ASP A 167 -13.15 16.31 15.42
CA ASP A 167 -13.05 16.66 16.82
C ASP A 167 -12.91 15.39 17.65
N SER A 168 -12.01 15.50 18.62
CA SER A 168 -11.88 14.72 19.84
C SER A 168 -13.15 13.93 20.21
N LEU A 169 -12.98 12.63 20.45
CA LEU A 169 -13.94 11.79 21.17
C LEU A 169 -14.57 12.58 22.32
N PRO A 170 -15.90 12.56 22.51
CA PRO A 170 -16.52 13.23 23.64
C PRO A 170 -15.97 12.62 24.93
N GLN A 171 -15.35 13.46 25.75
CA GLN A 171 -15.09 13.11 27.14
C GLN A 171 -16.43 12.96 27.85
N GLN A 172 -16.85 11.72 28.09
CA GLN A 172 -17.82 11.44 29.13
C GLN A 172 -17.08 11.39 30.46
N GLY A 173 -17.07 12.53 31.15
CA GLY A 173 -16.89 12.61 32.60
C GLY A 173 -18.24 12.37 33.31
N PRO A 174 -18.22 12.05 34.62
CA PRO A 174 -19.27 11.28 35.26
C PRO A 174 -20.45 12.14 35.72
N LEU A 175 -21.65 11.59 35.68
CA LEU A 175 -22.67 11.55 36.73
C LEU A 175 -23.62 10.37 36.46
#